data_AF-A0A538Q027-F1
#
_entry.id   AF-A0A538Q027-F1
#
_cell.length_a   1.000
_cell.length_b   1.000
_cell.length_c   1.000
_cell.angle_alpha   90.00
_cell.angle_beta   90.00
_cell.angle_gamma   90.00
#
_symmetry.space_group_name_H-M   'P 1'
#
loop_
_entity.id
_entity.type
_entity.pdbx_description
1 polymer ?
#
loop_
_entity_poly.entity_id
_entity_poly.type
_entity_poly.pdbx_seq_one_letter_code
_entity_poly.pdbx_strand_id
1 'polypeptide(L)'
;LAPSMLQMIPTTAGHLRPTFNVVISNVPGPDQPLYFRGARLEASYPMSIPVHGQALNITCTSYAGTVCFGFTGCRDTVPHLQRLAVHCGEALSELEHAVHHG
;
A
#
# COMPACT_ATOMS: atom_id res chain seq x y z
N LEU A 1 -5.31 -8.26 -16.32
CA LEU A 1 -5.40 -6.80 -16.52
C LEU A 1 -6.43 -6.39 -17.59
N ALA A 2 -6.60 -7.13 -18.70
CA ALA A 2 -7.53 -6.74 -19.78
C ALA A 2 -9.00 -6.47 -19.34
N PRO A 3 -9.65 -7.29 -18.48
CA PRO A 3 -11.00 -6.97 -17.98
C PRO A 3 -11.04 -5.71 -17.11
N SER A 4 -9.94 -5.43 -16.39
CA SER A 4 -9.82 -4.28 -15.49
C SER A 4 -9.65 -2.97 -16.27
N MET A 5 -9.16 -3.01 -17.51
CA MET A 5 -9.05 -1.81 -18.36
C MET A 5 -10.41 -1.24 -18.75
N LEU A 6 -11.47 -2.06 -18.82
CA LEU A 6 -12.84 -1.57 -19.03
C LEU A 6 -13.30 -0.63 -17.92
N GLN A 7 -12.75 -0.71 -16.71
CA GLN A 7 -13.07 0.22 -15.61
C GLN A 7 -12.52 1.63 -15.83
N MET A 8 -11.56 1.80 -16.75
CA MET A 8 -10.99 3.11 -17.07
C MET A 8 -11.84 3.89 -18.09
N ILE A 9 -12.81 3.24 -18.73
CA ILE A 9 -13.76 3.91 -19.62
C ILE A 9 -14.81 4.61 -18.74
N PRO A 10 -15.05 5.93 -18.91
CA PRO A 10 -15.93 6.70 -18.03
C PRO A 10 -17.35 6.12 -17.89
N THR A 11 -17.90 5.53 -18.95
CA THR A 11 -19.27 4.97 -18.95
C THR A 11 -19.41 3.68 -18.16
N THR A 12 -18.32 2.97 -17.90
CA THR A 12 -18.30 1.69 -17.19
C THR A 12 -17.55 1.77 -15.86
N ALA A 13 -16.86 2.87 -15.59
CA ALA A 13 -16.15 3.14 -14.34
C ALA A 13 -17.09 3.02 -13.14
N GLY A 14 -16.78 2.11 -12.21
CA GLY A 14 -17.58 1.89 -11.00
C GLY A 14 -18.89 1.13 -11.22
N HIS A 15 -19.25 0.81 -12.46
CA HIS A 15 -20.43 0.02 -12.81
C HIS A 15 -20.12 -1.46 -13.07
N LEU A 16 -18.85 -1.77 -13.34
CA LEU A 16 -18.38 -3.14 -13.46
C LEU A 16 -17.80 -3.60 -12.11
N ARG A 17 -17.79 -4.92 -11.87
CA ARG A 17 -17.10 -5.47 -10.70
C ARG A 17 -15.58 -5.53 -10.96
N PRO A 18 -14.73 -5.03 -10.05
CA PRO A 18 -13.29 -5.24 -10.14
C PRO A 18 -12.94 -6.73 -10.09
N THR A 19 -11.83 -7.11 -10.72
CA THR A 19 -11.32 -8.50 -10.70
C THR A 19 -10.76 -8.89 -9.33
N PHE A 20 -10.37 -7.91 -8.51
CA PHE A 20 -9.81 -8.08 -7.16
C PHE A 20 -10.22 -6.89 -6.29
N ASN A 21 -10.31 -7.10 -4.98
CA ASN A 21 -10.81 -6.08 -4.04
C ASN A 21 -9.77 -5.00 -3.73
N VAL A 22 -8.50 -5.39 -3.58
CA VAL A 22 -7.39 -4.52 -3.14
C VAL A 22 -6.16 -4.83 -3.99
N VAL A 23 -5.42 -3.77 -4.35
CA VAL A 23 -4.07 -3.91 -4.90
C VAL A 23 -3.07 -3.88 -3.76
N ILE A 24 -2.18 -4.87 -3.73
CA ILE A 24 -0.99 -4.87 -2.89
C ILE A 24 0.22 -4.99 -3.82
N SER A 25 1.09 -3.97 -3.82
CA SER A 25 2.31 -3.96 -4.63
C SER A 25 3.53 -3.91 -3.73
N ASN A 26 4.52 -4.76 -4.03
CA ASN A 26 5.81 -4.77 -3.36
C ASN A 26 6.89 -4.48 -4.39
N VAL A 27 7.56 -3.34 -4.25
CA VAL A 27 8.62 -2.90 -5.17
C VAL A 27 9.92 -2.77 -4.38
N PRO A 28 10.93 -3.63 -4.65
CA PRO A 28 12.23 -3.51 -4.01
C PRO A 28 12.83 -2.12 -4.23
N GLY A 29 13.29 -1.50 -3.15
CA GLY A 29 14.03 -0.25 -3.19
C GLY A 29 15.49 -0.43 -2.79
N PRO A 30 16.24 0.68 -2.63
CA PRO A 30 17.68 0.64 -2.36
C PRO A 30 18.01 0.04 -0.99
N ASP A 31 19.02 -0.85 -0.96
CA ASP A 31 19.52 -1.49 0.28
C ASP A 31 20.43 -0.58 1.12
N GLN A 32 20.93 0.52 0.54
CA GLN A 32 21.87 1.43 1.19
C GLN A 32 21.22 2.81 1.44
N PRO A 33 21.60 3.51 2.53
CA PRO A 33 21.15 4.88 2.76
C PRO A 33 21.53 5.81 1.61
N LEU A 34 20.58 6.64 1.21
CA LEU A 34 20.71 7.63 0.15
C LEU A 34 20.80 9.03 0.73
N TYR A 35 21.44 9.93 -0.01
CA TYR A 35 21.62 11.32 0.40
C TYR A 35 21.33 12.27 -0.75
N PHE A 36 20.65 13.38 -0.45
CA PHE A 36 20.47 14.49 -1.37
C PHE A 36 21.20 15.72 -0.83
N ARG A 37 22.29 16.11 -1.49
CA ARG A 37 23.12 17.28 -1.10
C ARG A 37 23.53 17.26 0.39
N GLY A 38 23.89 16.07 0.90
CA GLY A 38 24.29 15.87 2.29
C GLY A 38 23.13 15.57 3.27
N ALA A 39 21.87 15.77 2.86
CA ALA A 39 20.72 15.36 3.67
C ALA A 39 20.43 13.87 3.47
N ARG A 40 20.36 13.10 4.56
CA ARG A 40 20.04 11.67 4.53
C ARG A 40 18.56 11.47 4.26
N LEU A 41 18.22 10.56 3.35
CA LEU A 41 16.85 10.07 3.19
C LEU A 41 16.56 9.08 4.34
N GLU A 42 15.49 9.32 5.10
CA GLU A 42 15.15 8.48 6.26
C GLU A 42 14.23 7.33 5.90
N ALA A 43 13.27 7.58 5.01
CA ALA A 43 12.29 6.60 4.56
C ALA A 43 11.74 6.98 3.18
N SER A 44 11.21 6.00 2.46
CA SER A 44 10.54 6.19 1.17
C SER A 44 9.15 5.57 1.22
N TYR A 45 8.11 6.39 1.32
CA TYR A 45 6.73 5.92 1.39
C TYR A 45 6.06 6.03 0.01
N PRO A 46 5.75 4.91 -0.66
CA PRO A 46 5.13 4.94 -1.97
C PRO A 46 3.66 5.38 -1.86
N MET A 47 3.22 6.16 -2.84
CA MET A 47 1.82 6.58 -2.97
C MET A 47 1.31 6.14 -4.35
N SER A 48 0.35 5.22 -4.34
CA SER A 48 -0.28 4.71 -5.56
C SER A 48 -1.69 5.25 -5.70
N ILE A 49 -2.38 4.89 -6.78
CA ILE A 49 -3.60 5.57 -7.20
C ILE A 49 -4.82 4.68 -6.92
N PRO A 50 -5.76 5.09 -6.05
CA PRO A 50 -7.09 4.50 -5.98
C PRO A 50 -7.85 4.77 -7.28
N VAL A 51 -8.62 3.77 -7.74
CA VAL A 51 -9.44 3.87 -8.95
C VAL A 51 -10.88 3.47 -8.65
N HIS A 52 -11.81 3.74 -9.55
CA HIS A 52 -13.19 3.32 -9.37
C HIS A 52 -13.29 1.80 -9.15
N GLY A 53 -14.09 1.42 -8.14
CA GLY A 53 -14.19 0.04 -7.67
C GLY A 53 -13.03 -0.43 -6.77
N GLN A 54 -11.95 0.34 -6.63
CA GLN A 54 -10.78 0.00 -5.81
C GLN A 54 -10.37 1.19 -4.94
N ALA A 55 -11.12 1.40 -3.87
CA ALA A 55 -10.98 2.55 -2.99
C ALA A 55 -9.73 2.51 -2.09
N LEU A 56 -8.99 1.40 -2.07
CA LEU A 56 -7.77 1.21 -1.30
C LEU A 56 -6.66 0.61 -2.17
N ASN A 57 -5.48 1.20 -2.07
CA ASN A 57 -4.24 0.66 -2.58
C ASN A 57 -3.19 0.59 -1.46
N ILE A 58 -2.53 -0.56 -1.36
CA ILE A 58 -1.40 -0.79 -0.45
C ILE A 58 -0.15 -0.96 -1.31
N THR A 59 0.85 -0.12 -1.10
CA THR A 59 2.14 -0.26 -1.78
C THR A 59 3.23 -0.29 -0.72
N CYS A 60 4.16 -1.23 -0.83
CA CYS A 60 5.34 -1.27 0.02
C CYS A 60 6.62 -1.21 -0.81
N THR A 61 7.66 -0.64 -0.20
CA THR A 61 9.00 -0.63 -0.76
C THR A 61 10.02 -0.84 0.34
N SER A 62 11.13 -1.53 0.03
CA SER A 62 12.25 -1.63 0.95
C SER A 62 13.11 -0.37 0.88
N TYR A 63 13.66 0.04 2.02
CA TYR A 63 14.66 1.11 2.08
C TYR A 63 15.63 0.87 3.24
N ALA A 64 16.92 0.75 2.93
CA ALA A 64 18.00 0.70 3.91
C ALA A 64 17.74 -0.27 5.10
N GLY A 65 17.29 -1.49 4.80
CA GLY A 65 17.00 -2.52 5.82
C GLY A 65 15.62 -2.42 6.47
N THR A 66 14.78 -1.48 6.07
CA THR A 66 13.39 -1.33 6.53
C THR A 66 12.40 -1.57 5.39
N VAL A 67 11.15 -1.90 5.72
CA VAL A 67 10.04 -1.94 4.75
C VAL A 67 9.09 -0.79 5.05
N CYS A 68 8.88 0.08 4.08
CA CYS A 68 8.00 1.24 4.18
C CYS A 68 6.64 0.91 3.54
N PHE A 69 5.55 1.02 4.31
CA PHE A 69 4.19 0.78 3.85
C PHE A 69 3.46 2.11 3.54
N GLY A 70 2.85 2.18 2.36
CA GLY A 70 1.98 3.26 1.92
C GLY A 70 0.55 2.78 1.77
N PHE A 71 -0.39 3.45 2.44
CA PHE A 71 -1.82 3.22 2.32
C PHE A 71 -2.45 4.43 1.65
N THR A 72 -2.96 4.26 0.43
CA THR A 72 -3.67 5.34 -0.28
C THR A 72 -5.11 4.93 -0.51
N GLY A 73 -6.07 5.79 -0.16
CA GLY A 73 -7.47 5.46 -0.32
C GLY A 73 -8.40 6.65 -0.39
N CYS A 74 -9.61 6.40 -0.89
CA CYS A 74 -10.70 7.36 -0.92
C CYS A 74 -11.23 7.59 0.50
N ARG A 75 -11.15 8.83 1.00
CA ARG A 75 -11.56 9.20 2.36
C ARG A 75 -13.02 8.85 2.67
N ASP A 76 -13.90 9.04 1.72
CA ASP A 76 -15.34 8.85 1.92
C ASP A 76 -15.73 7.36 1.94
N THR A 77 -14.99 6.54 1.18
CA THR A 77 -15.24 5.09 1.08
C THR A 77 -14.48 4.31 2.16
N VAL A 78 -13.31 4.79 2.58
CA VAL A 78 -12.45 4.18 3.60
C VAL A 78 -12.18 5.18 4.72
N PRO A 79 -13.18 5.48 5.57
CA PRO A 79 -13.01 6.42 6.67
C PRO A 79 -11.98 5.91 7.68
N HIS A 80 -11.24 6.83 8.28
CA HIS A 80 -10.19 6.54 9.26
C HIS A 80 -9.07 5.60 8.75
N LEU A 81 -8.72 5.71 7.46
CA LEU A 81 -7.69 4.91 6.79
C LEU A 81 -6.38 4.74 7.59
N GLN A 82 -5.96 5.77 8.33
CA GLN A 82 -4.75 5.74 9.16
C GLN A 82 -4.73 4.60 10.20
N ARG A 83 -5.89 4.08 10.60
CA ARG A 83 -5.98 2.93 11.52
C ARG A 83 -5.36 1.67 10.91
N LEU A 84 -5.36 1.51 9.58
CA LEU A 84 -4.69 0.38 8.94
C LEU A 84 -3.19 0.34 9.23
N ALA A 85 -2.52 1.50 9.37
CA ALA A 85 -1.11 1.52 9.73
C ALA A 85 -0.88 0.99 11.15
N VAL A 86 -1.78 1.34 12.09
CA VAL A 86 -1.74 0.84 13.48
C VAL A 86 -1.99 -0.66 13.51
N HIS A 87 -3.08 -1.12 12.88
CA HIS A 87 -3.45 -2.53 12.84
C HIS A 87 -2.40 -3.39 12.13
N CYS A 88 -1.69 -2.86 11.13
CA CYS A 88 -0.59 -3.56 10.50
C CYS A 88 0.57 -3.80 11.48
N GLY A 89 0.87 -2.83 12.34
CA GLY A 89 1.87 -2.99 13.40
C GLY A 89 1.42 -3.98 14.48
N GLU A 90 0.16 -3.87 14.94
CA GLU A 90 -0.44 -4.80 15.91
C GLU A 90 -0.40 -6.25 15.40
N ALA A 91 -0.83 -6.48 14.16
CA ALA A 91 -0.84 -7.80 13.55
C ALA A 91 0.58 -8.39 13.39
N LEU A 92 1.59 -7.57 13.13
CA LEU A 92 2.97 -8.03 13.10
C LEU A 92 3.44 -8.47 14.49
N SER A 93 3.15 -7.68 15.53
CA SER A 93 3.49 -8.05 16.90
C SER A 93 2.77 -9.34 17.34
N GLU A 94 1.50 -9.51 16.99
CA GLU A 94 0.77 -10.76 17.23
C GLU A 94 1.45 -11.97 16.56
N LEU A 95 1.90 -11.81 15.31
CA LEU A 95 2.59 -12.86 14.58
C LEU A 95 3.95 -13.21 15.23
N GLU A 96 4.73 -12.21 15.64
CA GLU A 96 6.01 -12.41 16.34
C GLU A 96 5.80 -13.19 17.64
N HIS A 97 4.81 -12.82 18.45
CA HIS A 97 4.45 -13.56 19.65
C HIS A 97 4.08 -15.02 19.33
N ALA A 98 3.25 -15.26 18.31
CA ALA A 98 2.83 -16.61 17.94
C ALA A 98 4.00 -17.50 17.49
N VAL A 99 4.97 -16.94 16.76
CA VAL A 99 6.14 -17.67 16.26
C VAL A 99 7.16 -17.97 17.36
N HIS A 100 7.28 -17.11 18.38
CA HIS A 100 8.19 -17.32 19.51
C HIS A 100 7.66 -18.28 20.59
N HIS A 101 6.39 -18.69 20.52
CA HIS A 101 5.76 -19.62 21.46
C HIS A 101 5.59 -21.05 20.93
N GLY A 102 6.12 -21.37 19.74
CA GLY A 102 6.19 -22.73 19.16
C GLY A 102 7.62 -23.25 19.11
#